data_AF-A0A1A8VEC3-F1
#
_entry.id   AF-A0A1A8VEC3-F1
#
_cell.length_a   1.000
_cell.length_b   1.000
_cell.length_c   1.000
_cell.angle_alpha   90.00
_cell.angle_beta   90.00
_cell.angle_gamma   90.00
#
_symmetry.space_group_name_H-M   'P 1'
#
loop_
_entity.id
_entity.type
_entity.pdbx_description
1 polymer ?
#
loop_
_entity_poly.entity_id
_entity_poly.type
_entity_poly.pdbx_seq_one_letter_code
_entity_poly.pdbx_strand_id
1 'polypeptide(L)'
;MLDIYDTKPRVTLVQNPDDSLMHTADSVSFHCHINVSSGWSYLWYKNDSPFKAGHHYNISSAGLADTGSYKCQVKRGASFQSDKSEAAKLTIEERPEAAIILLTRWADVFSTDSLLLKCNVKDSALSWNYTWFKENEQVDLPLSEEHKVTPQDDPDQSRYTCKGTRNERPFYSVTSDSYRTKNLRCIFFGIIAVFIGCIALRIFRKPASDFEKTEDDNLFIRAQVKDFTDSPCPLVEYIKDADLNPSPKEGEENDAISSETTLMPKPSPEDQAVTTNSHESTENGGGMMSFQH
;
A
#
# COMPACT_ATOMS: atom_id res chain seq x y z
N MET A 1 -10.50 54.40 -35.47
CA MET A 1 -10.68 54.72 -34.04
C MET A 1 -10.28 53.47 -33.28
N LEU A 2 -9.15 53.50 -32.58
CA LEU A 2 -8.66 52.40 -31.77
C LEU A 2 -9.15 52.67 -30.35
N ASP A 3 -10.19 51.97 -29.91
CA ASP A 3 -10.66 52.09 -28.54
C ASP A 3 -9.65 51.39 -27.62
N ILE A 4 -8.78 52.20 -27.01
CA ILE A 4 -7.89 51.75 -25.94
C ILE A 4 -8.76 51.71 -24.67
N TYR A 5 -9.27 50.53 -24.35
CA TYR A 5 -9.81 50.29 -23.02
C TYR A 5 -8.62 50.17 -22.07
N ASP A 6 -8.36 51.23 -21.31
CA ASP A 6 -7.40 51.26 -20.19
C ASP A 6 -7.95 50.47 -18.97
N THR A 7 -8.61 49.35 -19.24
CA THR A 7 -9.20 48.50 -18.21
C THR A 7 -8.27 47.34 -18.00
N LYS A 8 -7.71 47.27 -16.79
CA LYS A 8 -6.88 46.16 -16.34
C LYS A 8 -7.62 44.83 -16.55
N PRO A 9 -6.98 43.81 -17.16
CA PRO A 9 -7.65 42.54 -17.44
C PRO A 9 -8.05 41.84 -16.14
N ARG A 10 -9.24 41.25 -16.14
CA ARG A 10 -9.73 40.42 -15.03
C ARG A 10 -9.28 38.99 -15.26
N VAL A 11 -8.63 38.42 -14.24
CA VAL A 11 -8.17 37.03 -14.26
C VAL A 11 -8.94 36.18 -13.27
N THR A 12 -9.27 34.97 -13.68
CA THR A 12 -9.94 33.98 -12.84
C THR A 12 -9.12 32.70 -12.87
N LEU A 13 -8.78 32.18 -11.70
CA LEU A 13 -8.15 30.89 -11.57
C LEU A 13 -9.22 29.79 -11.62
N VAL A 14 -9.03 28.83 -12.50
CA VAL A 14 -9.88 27.64 -12.66
C VAL A 14 -9.04 26.43 -12.29
N GLN A 15 -9.51 25.66 -11.32
CA GLN A 15 -8.90 24.39 -10.91
C GLN A 15 -9.73 23.23 -11.48
N ASN A 16 -9.05 22.18 -11.93
CA ASN A 16 -9.69 20.94 -12.33
C ASN A 16 -8.91 19.74 -11.75
N PRO A 17 -9.51 18.92 -10.88
CA PRO A 17 -10.89 19.07 -10.34
C PRO A 17 -11.06 20.34 -9.48
N ASP A 18 -12.28 20.77 -9.26
CA ASP A 18 -12.61 21.93 -8.40
C ASP A 18 -12.60 21.61 -6.89
N ASP A 19 -12.37 20.35 -6.54
CA ASP A 19 -12.20 19.87 -5.17
C ASP A 19 -11.06 20.59 -4.44
N SER A 20 -11.34 21.09 -3.23
CA SER A 20 -10.32 21.71 -2.37
C SER A 20 -9.50 20.70 -1.57
N LEU A 21 -10.02 19.48 -1.40
CA LEU A 21 -9.35 18.36 -0.74
C LEU A 21 -9.05 17.27 -1.77
N MET A 22 -7.78 16.91 -1.86
CA MET A 22 -7.25 15.91 -2.77
C MET A 22 -6.34 14.96 -1.98
N HIS A 23 -5.98 13.83 -2.58
CA HIS A 23 -5.09 12.87 -1.93
C HIS A 23 -3.76 12.74 -2.67
N THR A 24 -2.74 12.25 -1.98
CA THR A 24 -1.43 11.97 -2.59
C THR A 24 -1.56 11.16 -3.88
N ALA A 25 -0.76 11.49 -4.90
CA ALA A 25 -0.79 10.94 -6.26
C ALA A 25 -2.07 11.19 -7.08
N ASP A 26 -2.98 12.04 -6.62
CA ASP A 26 -3.99 12.62 -7.51
C ASP A 26 -3.35 13.63 -8.48
N SER A 27 -4.01 13.90 -9.61
CA SER A 27 -3.61 14.97 -10.54
C SER A 27 -4.53 16.18 -10.41
N VAL A 28 -3.94 17.37 -10.43
CA VAL A 28 -4.64 18.67 -10.36
C VAL A 28 -4.08 19.60 -11.42
N SER A 29 -4.96 20.19 -12.20
CA SER A 29 -4.62 21.17 -13.22
C SER A 29 -5.20 22.54 -12.88
N PHE A 30 -4.41 23.58 -13.14
CA PHE A 30 -4.78 24.97 -12.95
C PHE A 30 -4.71 25.71 -14.29
N HIS A 31 -5.77 26.45 -14.59
CA HIS A 31 -5.90 27.29 -15.76
C HIS A 31 -6.26 28.72 -15.35
N CYS A 32 -5.56 29.70 -15.91
CA CYS A 32 -5.84 31.10 -15.65
C CYS A 32 -6.65 31.68 -16.81
N HIS A 33 -7.94 31.87 -16.58
CA HIS A 33 -8.85 32.46 -17.56
C HIS A 33 -8.74 33.99 -17.54
N ILE A 34 -8.70 34.62 -18.72
CA ILE A 34 -8.60 36.08 -18.88
C ILE A 34 -9.77 36.55 -19.77
N ASN A 35 -10.39 37.67 -19.42
CA ASN A 35 -11.52 38.23 -20.17
C ASN A 35 -11.15 39.04 -21.44
N VAL A 36 -9.88 39.07 -21.84
CA VAL A 36 -9.37 39.87 -22.98
C VAL A 36 -8.49 39.05 -23.93
N SER A 37 -8.06 39.65 -25.04
CA SER A 37 -7.32 39.02 -26.14
C SER A 37 -5.98 38.37 -25.75
N SER A 38 -5.40 37.59 -26.67
CA SER A 38 -4.17 36.79 -26.52
C SER A 38 -2.87 37.62 -26.38
N GLY A 39 -1.72 36.97 -26.16
CA GLY A 39 -0.42 37.66 -26.03
C GLY A 39 -0.08 38.10 -24.60
N TRP A 40 -0.60 37.40 -23.60
CA TRP A 40 -0.24 37.57 -22.20
C TRP A 40 0.76 36.51 -21.77
N SER A 41 1.65 36.90 -20.85
CA SER A 41 2.48 35.96 -20.09
C SER A 41 1.87 35.76 -18.71
N TYR A 42 1.99 34.55 -18.19
CA TYR A 42 1.30 34.08 -16.98
C TYR A 42 2.31 33.86 -15.86
N LEU A 43 1.97 34.30 -14.66
CA LEU A 43 2.72 34.08 -13.43
C LEU A 43 1.85 33.35 -12.42
N TRP A 44 2.42 32.33 -11.80
CA TRP A 44 1.78 31.50 -10.80
C TRP A 44 2.38 31.79 -9.43
N TYR A 45 1.50 31.91 -8.46
CA TYR A 45 1.83 32.16 -7.06
C TYR A 45 1.33 31.01 -6.20
N LYS A 46 2.15 30.59 -5.25
CA LYS A 46 1.79 29.67 -4.19
C LYS A 46 2.11 30.34 -2.87
N ASN A 47 1.13 30.43 -1.98
CA ASN A 47 1.26 31.14 -0.70
C ASN A 47 1.81 32.56 -0.90
N ASP A 48 1.24 33.26 -1.89
CA ASP A 48 1.62 34.61 -2.35
C ASP A 48 3.04 34.80 -2.91
N SER A 49 3.85 33.74 -2.94
CA SER A 49 5.18 33.73 -3.53
C SER A 49 5.16 33.25 -4.98
N PRO A 50 5.80 33.96 -5.93
CA PRO A 50 5.88 33.51 -7.31
C PRO A 50 6.77 32.27 -7.40
N PHE A 51 6.33 31.23 -8.11
CA PHE A 51 7.11 30.00 -8.24
C PHE A 51 7.24 29.49 -9.68
N LYS A 52 6.39 29.97 -10.61
CA LYS A 52 6.41 29.51 -12.00
C LYS A 52 5.86 30.55 -12.96
N ALA A 53 6.35 30.53 -14.20
CA ALA A 53 5.74 31.21 -15.34
C ALA A 53 5.32 30.20 -16.41
N GLY A 54 4.25 30.49 -17.14
CA GLY A 54 3.75 29.64 -18.25
C GLY A 54 2.23 29.55 -18.30
N HIS A 55 1.68 29.15 -19.45
CA HIS A 55 0.23 29.20 -19.70
C HIS A 55 -0.62 28.30 -18.79
N HIS A 56 -0.06 27.17 -18.34
CA HIS A 56 -0.74 26.20 -17.51
C HIS A 56 0.18 25.75 -16.37
N TYR A 57 -0.44 25.39 -15.24
CA TYR A 57 0.25 24.72 -14.15
C TYR A 57 -0.48 23.41 -13.87
N ASN A 58 0.25 22.30 -13.90
CA ASN A 58 -0.28 20.97 -13.69
C ASN A 58 0.57 20.24 -12.67
N ILE A 59 -0.10 19.59 -11.73
CA ILE A 59 0.44 18.66 -10.75
C ILE A 59 0.00 17.27 -11.22
N SER A 60 0.94 16.50 -11.76
CA SER A 60 0.63 15.17 -12.30
C SER A 60 0.45 14.11 -11.21
N SER A 61 1.15 14.28 -10.08
CA SER A 61 1.10 13.39 -8.93
C SER A 61 1.32 14.23 -7.67
N ALA A 62 0.23 14.56 -6.99
CA ALA A 62 0.26 15.45 -5.84
C ALA A 62 1.02 14.84 -4.65
N GLY A 63 1.86 15.63 -3.99
CA GLY A 63 2.45 15.32 -2.69
C GLY A 63 1.91 16.24 -1.60
N LEU A 64 2.16 15.91 -0.33
CA LEU A 64 1.74 16.75 0.81
C LEU A 64 2.26 18.21 0.69
N ALA A 65 3.46 18.36 0.14
CA ALA A 65 4.08 19.66 -0.11
C ALA A 65 3.32 20.51 -1.13
N ASP A 66 2.44 19.92 -1.96
CA ASP A 66 1.60 20.65 -2.92
C ASP A 66 0.42 21.38 -2.27
N THR A 67 0.14 21.13 -0.98
CA THR A 67 -0.82 21.90 -0.20
C THR A 67 -0.47 23.38 -0.21
N GLY A 68 -1.47 24.24 -0.41
CA GLY A 68 -1.30 25.69 -0.37
C GLY A 68 -2.38 26.49 -1.07
N SER A 69 -2.17 27.81 -1.10
CA SER A 69 -3.04 28.77 -1.76
C SER A 69 -2.44 29.18 -3.11
N TYR A 70 -3.16 28.90 -4.20
CA TYR A 70 -2.73 29.17 -5.56
C TYR A 70 -3.43 30.40 -6.12
N LYS A 71 -2.68 31.27 -6.78
CA LYS A 71 -3.19 32.44 -7.53
C LYS A 71 -2.47 32.55 -8.86
N CYS A 72 -3.13 33.15 -9.85
CA CYS A 72 -2.49 33.51 -11.11
C CYS A 72 -2.55 35.01 -11.36
N GLN A 73 -1.58 35.52 -12.11
CA GLN A 73 -1.53 36.90 -12.59
C GLN A 73 -1.03 36.87 -14.04
N VAL A 74 -1.42 37.86 -14.84
CA VAL A 74 -0.95 38.00 -16.21
C VAL A 74 -0.22 39.32 -16.41
N LYS A 75 0.80 39.31 -17.26
CA LYS A 75 1.55 40.51 -17.64
C LYS A 75 1.82 40.58 -19.14
N ARG A 76 1.93 41.80 -19.65
CA ARG A 76 2.35 42.11 -21.03
C ARG A 76 3.37 43.25 -20.99
N GLY A 77 4.58 42.97 -21.49
CA GLY A 77 5.70 43.91 -21.36
C GLY A 77 6.06 44.20 -19.90
N ALA A 78 6.68 45.36 -19.65
CA ALA A 78 7.13 45.76 -18.32
C ALA A 78 6.02 46.43 -17.47
N SER A 79 5.08 47.11 -18.11
CA SER A 79 4.15 48.05 -17.46
C SER A 79 2.71 47.53 -17.29
N PHE A 80 2.28 46.53 -18.06
CA PHE A 80 0.89 46.06 -18.00
C PHE A 80 0.79 44.74 -17.23
N GLN A 81 0.15 44.78 -16.06
CA GLN A 81 -0.11 43.59 -15.23
C GLN A 81 -1.57 43.58 -14.76
N SER A 82 -2.15 42.39 -14.59
CA SER A 82 -3.44 42.21 -13.92
C SER A 82 -3.30 42.26 -12.41
N ASP A 83 -4.41 42.37 -11.69
CA ASP A 83 -4.44 41.92 -10.30
C ASP A 83 -4.23 40.41 -10.23
N LYS A 84 -3.82 39.90 -9.08
CA LYS A 84 -3.82 38.45 -8.85
C LYS A 84 -5.28 37.97 -8.81
N SER A 85 -5.51 36.76 -9.29
CA SER A 85 -6.82 36.11 -9.17
C SER A 85 -7.21 35.89 -7.71
N GLU A 86 -8.49 35.60 -7.48
CA GLU A 86 -8.91 34.91 -6.27
C GLU A 86 -8.13 33.62 -6.08
N ALA A 87 -7.94 33.25 -4.81
CA ALA A 87 -7.15 32.09 -4.44
C ALA A 87 -7.95 30.79 -4.55
N ALA A 88 -7.35 29.78 -5.18
CA ALA A 88 -7.77 28.40 -5.02
C ALA A 88 -6.98 27.76 -3.86
N LYS A 89 -7.69 27.20 -2.87
CA LYS A 89 -7.07 26.47 -1.76
C LYS A 89 -7.04 24.99 -2.09
N LEU A 90 -5.85 24.41 -2.04
CA LEU A 90 -5.64 22.99 -2.25
C LEU A 90 -5.04 22.39 -0.98
N THR A 91 -5.71 21.36 -0.45
CA THR A 91 -5.25 20.54 0.67
C THR A 91 -5.00 19.14 0.15
N ILE A 92 -3.80 18.61 0.39
CA ILE A 92 -3.43 17.23 0.05
C ILE A 92 -3.33 16.42 1.34
N GLU A 93 -4.13 15.37 1.45
CA GLU A 93 -4.05 14.37 2.51
C GLU A 93 -3.40 13.07 2.00
N GLU A 94 -2.89 12.26 2.92
CA GLU A 94 -2.39 10.93 2.56
C GLU A 94 -3.54 10.05 2.08
N ARG A 95 -3.28 9.29 1.00
CA ARG A 95 -4.28 8.34 0.50
C ARG A 95 -4.46 7.21 1.52
N PRO A 96 -5.70 6.83 1.86
CA PRO A 96 -5.94 5.79 2.84
C PRO A 96 -5.39 4.43 2.37
N GLU A 97 -4.93 3.62 3.32
CA GLU A 97 -4.28 2.33 3.06
C GLU A 97 -5.23 1.15 3.22
N ALA A 98 -5.19 0.21 2.28
CA ALA A 98 -5.83 -1.09 2.48
C ALA A 98 -4.96 -2.02 3.37
N ALA A 99 -5.60 -2.97 4.03
CA ALA A 99 -4.98 -4.04 4.79
C ALA A 99 -5.74 -5.35 4.60
N ILE A 100 -5.01 -6.46 4.61
CA ILE A 100 -5.59 -7.81 4.63
C ILE A 100 -5.67 -8.29 6.08
N ILE A 101 -6.85 -8.78 6.46
CA ILE A 101 -7.16 -9.36 7.78
C ILE A 101 -7.53 -10.83 7.56
N LEU A 102 -6.92 -11.74 8.33
CA LEU A 102 -7.30 -13.15 8.31
C LEU A 102 -8.49 -13.37 9.27
N LEU A 103 -9.63 -13.83 8.74
CA LEU A 103 -10.84 -14.11 9.53
C LEU A 103 -10.92 -15.56 10.03
N THR A 104 -10.19 -16.48 9.40
CA THR A 104 -10.17 -17.89 9.78
C THR A 104 -9.40 -18.05 11.09
N ARG A 105 -9.97 -18.77 12.06
CA ARG A 105 -9.28 -18.99 13.34
C ARG A 105 -8.16 -20.00 13.15
N TRP A 106 -7.08 -19.86 13.92
CA TRP A 106 -5.93 -20.77 13.91
C TRP A 106 -6.29 -22.26 14.12
N ALA A 107 -7.41 -22.55 14.78
CA ALA A 107 -7.90 -23.91 15.00
C ALA A 107 -8.49 -24.58 13.74
N ASP A 108 -8.83 -23.79 12.71
CA ASP A 108 -9.34 -24.24 11.42
C ASP A 108 -8.20 -24.25 10.36
N VAL A 109 -6.93 -24.30 10.80
CA VAL A 109 -5.76 -24.43 9.90
C VAL A 109 -5.32 -25.90 9.87
N PHE A 110 -6.28 -26.80 9.76
CA PHE A 110 -5.98 -28.14 9.27
C PHE A 110 -5.83 -28.07 7.75
N SER A 111 -4.98 -28.93 7.22
CA SER A 111 -4.59 -29.07 5.80
C SER A 111 -5.72 -29.14 4.76
N THR A 112 -6.99 -29.07 5.19
CA THR A 112 -8.23 -29.18 4.43
C THR A 112 -9.08 -27.91 4.42
N ASP A 113 -8.78 -26.92 5.27
CA ASP A 113 -9.65 -25.77 5.44
C ASP A 113 -9.21 -24.57 4.60
N SER A 114 -10.21 -23.87 4.08
CA SER A 114 -10.06 -22.67 3.28
C SER A 114 -9.76 -21.46 4.17
N LEU A 115 -8.80 -20.63 3.76
CA LEU A 115 -8.55 -19.34 4.39
C LEU A 115 -9.62 -18.35 3.95
N LEU A 116 -10.17 -17.62 4.90
CA LEU A 116 -11.04 -16.46 4.66
C LEU A 116 -10.26 -15.19 4.95
N LEU A 117 -9.92 -14.46 3.89
CA LEU A 117 -9.24 -13.17 3.94
C LEU A 117 -10.28 -12.06 3.80
N LYS A 118 -10.10 -10.97 4.54
CA LYS A 118 -10.92 -9.76 4.47
C LYS A 118 -10.04 -8.56 4.15
N CYS A 119 -10.43 -7.75 3.17
CA CYS A 119 -9.77 -6.49 2.88
C CYS A 119 -10.47 -5.37 3.66
N ASN A 120 -9.70 -4.47 4.25
CA ASN A 120 -10.22 -3.30 4.93
C ASN A 120 -9.37 -2.07 4.62
N VAL A 121 -9.99 -0.92 4.36
CA VAL A 121 -9.28 0.35 4.30
C VAL A 121 -9.17 0.94 5.71
N LYS A 122 -7.95 1.11 6.21
CA LYS A 122 -7.67 1.60 7.57
C LYS A 122 -8.23 3.01 7.75
N ASP A 123 -8.74 3.27 8.95
CA ASP A 123 -9.17 4.59 9.43
C ASP A 123 -10.14 5.35 8.50
N SER A 124 -10.86 4.62 7.65
CA SER A 124 -11.84 5.17 6.73
C SER A 124 -13.25 4.89 7.20
N ALA A 125 -14.03 5.96 7.41
CA ALA A 125 -15.48 5.87 7.63
C ALA A 125 -16.28 5.66 6.32
N LEU A 126 -15.61 5.71 5.17
CA LEU A 126 -16.23 5.60 3.85
C LEU A 126 -16.47 4.13 3.44
N SER A 127 -17.48 3.89 2.61
CA SER A 127 -17.76 2.58 2.02
C SER A 127 -16.84 2.30 0.82
N TRP A 128 -16.25 1.10 0.78
CA TRP A 128 -15.29 0.69 -0.25
C TRP A 128 -15.72 -0.60 -0.95
N ASN A 129 -15.43 -0.68 -2.24
CA ASN A 129 -15.40 -1.94 -2.98
C ASN A 129 -13.97 -2.45 -3.06
N TYR A 130 -13.78 -3.76 -3.09
CA TYR A 130 -12.43 -4.34 -3.00
C TYR A 130 -12.09 -5.19 -4.20
N THR A 131 -10.90 -4.95 -4.74
CA THR A 131 -10.28 -5.77 -5.78
C THR A 131 -9.13 -6.55 -5.17
N TRP A 132 -9.10 -7.85 -5.46
CA TRP A 132 -8.07 -8.77 -4.98
C TRP A 132 -7.09 -9.11 -6.09
N PHE A 133 -5.84 -9.35 -5.70
CA PHE A 133 -4.76 -9.71 -6.59
C PHE A 133 -4.02 -10.92 -6.01
N LYS A 134 -3.71 -11.89 -6.86
CA LYS A 134 -2.87 -13.07 -6.58
C LYS A 134 -1.62 -12.97 -7.44
N GLU A 135 -0.43 -12.97 -6.84
CA GLU A 135 0.84 -12.76 -7.55
C GLU A 135 0.86 -11.52 -8.46
N ASN A 136 0.21 -10.44 -8.02
CA ASN A 136 -0.03 -9.19 -8.77
C ASN A 136 -1.00 -9.29 -9.96
N GLU A 137 -1.58 -10.46 -10.23
CA GLU A 137 -2.66 -10.61 -11.20
C GLU A 137 -4.01 -10.41 -10.52
N GLN A 138 -4.90 -9.62 -11.14
CA GLN A 138 -6.23 -9.40 -10.60
C GLN A 138 -7.02 -10.71 -10.62
N VAL A 139 -7.63 -11.05 -9.50
CA VAL A 139 -8.50 -12.22 -9.40
C VAL A 139 -9.83 -11.88 -10.06
N ASP A 140 -10.27 -12.70 -11.02
CA ASP A 140 -11.53 -12.52 -11.75
C ASP A 140 -12.73 -12.92 -10.88
N LEU A 141 -13.02 -12.06 -9.90
CA LEU A 141 -14.10 -12.22 -8.95
C LEU A 141 -14.93 -10.93 -8.89
N PRO A 142 -16.22 -11.03 -8.51
CA PRO A 142 -16.99 -9.85 -8.16
C PRO A 142 -16.29 -9.08 -7.03
N LEU A 143 -16.42 -7.75 -7.05
CA LEU A 143 -15.90 -6.88 -6.00
C LEU A 143 -16.45 -7.35 -4.65
N SER A 144 -15.56 -7.83 -3.78
CA SER A 144 -15.93 -8.48 -2.53
C SER A 144 -14.96 -8.10 -1.43
N GLU A 145 -15.50 -7.74 -0.28
CA GLU A 145 -14.72 -7.48 0.93
C GLU A 145 -13.97 -8.72 1.41
N GLU A 146 -14.51 -9.91 1.14
CA GLU A 146 -13.93 -11.18 1.55
C GLU A 146 -13.47 -12.01 0.35
N HIS A 147 -12.35 -12.71 0.51
CA HIS A 147 -11.79 -13.63 -0.46
C HIS A 147 -11.45 -14.97 0.20
N LYS A 148 -12.02 -16.04 -0.34
CA LYS A 148 -11.82 -17.41 0.13
C LYS A 148 -10.71 -18.06 -0.69
N VAL A 149 -9.64 -18.48 -0.02
CA VAL A 149 -8.51 -19.19 -0.62
C VAL A 149 -8.56 -20.66 -0.21
N THR A 150 -8.53 -21.59 -1.16
CA THR A 150 -8.47 -23.02 -0.86
C THR A 150 -7.09 -23.60 -1.17
N PRO A 151 -6.65 -24.65 -0.45
CA PRO A 151 -5.38 -25.32 -0.77
C PRO A 151 -5.31 -25.93 -2.18
N GLN A 152 -6.46 -26.16 -2.83
CA GLN A 152 -6.53 -26.66 -4.21
C GLN A 152 -6.26 -25.56 -5.23
N ASP A 153 -6.78 -24.35 -4.97
CA ASP A 153 -6.64 -23.19 -5.85
C ASP A 153 -5.31 -22.44 -5.65
N ASP A 154 -4.64 -22.71 -4.53
CA ASP A 154 -3.37 -22.10 -4.15
C ASP A 154 -2.33 -23.13 -3.66
N PRO A 155 -1.89 -24.08 -4.50
CA PRO A 155 -0.88 -25.06 -4.14
C PRO A 155 0.50 -24.41 -3.89
N ASP A 156 0.79 -23.31 -4.59
CA ASP A 156 2.11 -22.67 -4.67
C ASP A 156 2.40 -21.66 -3.54
N GLN A 157 1.48 -21.53 -2.57
CA GLN A 157 1.60 -20.57 -1.46
C GLN A 157 1.71 -19.12 -1.93
N SER A 158 0.74 -18.69 -2.73
CA SER A 158 0.78 -17.39 -3.39
C SER A 158 0.69 -16.20 -2.43
N ARG A 159 1.17 -15.06 -2.94
CA ARG A 159 0.99 -13.73 -2.34
C ARG A 159 -0.32 -13.11 -2.79
N TYR A 160 -1.10 -12.68 -1.81
CA TYR A 160 -2.33 -11.94 -2.01
C TYR A 160 -2.16 -10.49 -1.61
N THR A 161 -2.72 -9.59 -2.39
CA THR A 161 -2.88 -8.17 -2.04
C THR A 161 -4.31 -7.74 -2.39
N CYS A 162 -4.79 -6.72 -1.71
CA CYS A 162 -6.09 -6.11 -2.00
C CYS A 162 -5.99 -4.58 -2.10
N LYS A 163 -6.92 -3.99 -2.84
CA LYS A 163 -7.05 -2.54 -3.05
C LYS A 163 -8.51 -2.12 -2.96
N GLY A 164 -8.78 -1.03 -2.24
CA GLY A 164 -10.09 -0.39 -2.18
C GLY A 164 -10.33 0.50 -3.40
N THR A 165 -11.56 0.50 -3.91
CA THR A 165 -12.05 1.32 -5.03
C THR A 165 -13.41 1.93 -4.69
N ARG A 166 -13.65 3.16 -5.18
CA ARG A 166 -14.87 3.95 -4.95
C ARG A 166 -15.21 4.78 -6.18
N ASN A 167 -16.49 5.18 -6.27
CA ASN A 167 -16.98 6.08 -7.32
C ASN A 167 -16.79 7.57 -6.96
N GLU A 168 -16.40 7.86 -5.73
CA GLU A 168 -16.13 9.20 -5.21
C GLU A 168 -14.69 9.30 -4.74
N ARG A 169 -14.16 10.53 -4.62
CA ARG A 169 -12.83 10.75 -4.06
C ARG A 169 -12.77 10.34 -2.57
N PRO A 170 -11.65 9.76 -2.10
CA PRO A 170 -10.57 9.17 -2.92
C PRO A 170 -11.09 7.95 -3.69
N PHE A 171 -10.84 7.91 -5.01
CA PHE A 171 -11.34 6.85 -5.90
C PHE A 171 -10.72 5.48 -5.62
N TYR A 172 -9.55 5.46 -4.98
CA TYR A 172 -8.86 4.23 -4.61
C TYR A 172 -8.01 4.41 -3.36
N SER A 173 -7.74 3.30 -2.67
CA SER A 173 -6.79 3.21 -1.57
C SER A 173 -5.38 2.88 -2.08
N VAL A 174 -4.36 3.06 -1.24
CA VAL A 174 -3.07 2.40 -1.42
C VAL A 174 -3.30 0.88 -1.35
N THR A 175 -2.59 0.13 -2.19
CA THR A 175 -2.62 -1.34 -2.16
C THR A 175 -2.06 -1.83 -0.84
N SER A 176 -2.69 -2.83 -0.25
CA SER A 176 -2.25 -3.46 1.01
C SER A 176 -0.89 -4.14 0.90
N ASP A 177 -0.27 -4.34 2.06
CA ASP A 177 0.86 -5.27 2.21
C ASP A 177 0.48 -6.68 1.76
N SER A 178 1.45 -7.42 1.21
CA SER A 178 1.20 -8.77 0.72
C SER A 178 1.01 -9.77 1.86
N TYR A 179 -0.07 -10.54 1.78
CA TYR A 179 -0.31 -11.69 2.63
C TYR A 179 0.11 -12.97 1.91
N ARG A 180 1.04 -13.74 2.49
CA ARG A 180 1.49 -15.03 1.93
C ARG A 180 0.76 -16.18 2.60
N THR A 181 0.11 -17.02 1.82
CA THR A 181 -0.51 -18.24 2.33
C THR A 181 0.56 -19.24 2.76
N LYS A 182 0.25 -20.09 3.73
CA LYS A 182 1.15 -21.15 4.20
C LYS A 182 0.41 -22.47 4.06
N ASN A 183 0.94 -23.38 3.24
CA ASN A 183 0.35 -24.70 3.06
C ASN A 183 0.96 -25.68 4.07
N LEU A 184 0.19 -26.06 5.09
CA LEU A 184 0.65 -27.04 6.08
C LEU A 184 0.77 -28.47 5.51
N ARG A 185 0.20 -28.77 4.33
CA ARG A 185 0.33 -30.12 3.71
C ARG A 185 1.78 -30.50 3.47
N CYS A 186 2.61 -29.58 2.97
CA CYS A 186 4.04 -29.84 2.74
C CYS A 186 4.78 -30.16 4.05
N ILE A 187 4.37 -29.55 5.17
CA ILE A 187 4.97 -29.82 6.48
C ILE A 187 4.61 -31.23 6.95
N PHE A 188 3.35 -31.65 6.83
CA PHE A 188 2.93 -33.01 7.18
C PHE A 188 3.58 -34.08 6.30
N PHE A 189 3.64 -33.89 4.98
CA PHE A 189 4.32 -34.83 4.09
C PHE A 189 5.82 -34.93 4.38
N GLY A 190 6.48 -33.81 4.68
CA GLY A 190 7.88 -33.80 5.12
C GLY A 190 8.08 -34.58 6.42
N ILE A 191 7.24 -34.34 7.43
CA ILE A 191 7.29 -35.05 8.71
C ILE A 191 7.04 -36.55 8.52
N ILE A 192 6.01 -36.93 7.75
CA ILE A 192 5.68 -38.34 7.47
C ILE A 192 6.83 -39.02 6.71
N ALA A 193 7.42 -38.38 5.71
CA ALA A 193 8.56 -38.91 4.97
C ALA A 193 9.80 -39.11 5.87
N VAL A 194 10.06 -38.16 6.79
CA VAL A 194 11.14 -38.28 7.78
C VAL A 194 10.87 -39.42 8.75
N PHE A 195 9.64 -39.58 9.27
CA PHE A 195 9.28 -40.69 10.15
C PHE A 195 9.39 -42.05 9.45
N ILE A 196 8.87 -42.17 8.23
CA ILE A 196 9.00 -43.40 7.42
C ILE A 196 10.47 -43.69 7.13
N GLY A 197 11.25 -42.68 6.77
CA GLY A 197 12.70 -42.80 6.56
C GLY A 197 13.44 -43.24 7.83
N CYS A 198 13.10 -42.71 9.00
CA CYS A 198 13.68 -43.10 10.28
C CYS A 198 13.34 -44.55 10.65
N ILE A 199 12.09 -44.98 10.42
CA ILE A 199 11.64 -46.35 10.65
C ILE A 199 12.37 -47.30 9.69
N ALA A 200 12.46 -46.96 8.40
CA ALA A 200 13.21 -47.75 7.42
C ALA A 200 14.69 -47.86 7.80
N LEU A 201 15.36 -46.77 8.18
CA LEU A 201 16.75 -46.78 8.62
C LEU A 201 16.99 -47.66 9.86
N ARG A 202 16.03 -47.73 10.79
CA ARG A 202 16.12 -48.64 11.95
C ARG A 202 15.90 -50.10 11.60
N ILE A 203 15.06 -50.41 10.60
CA ILE A 203 14.80 -51.77 10.15
C ILE A 203 15.96 -52.30 9.29
N PHE A 204 16.52 -51.48 8.40
CA PHE A 204 17.62 -51.85 7.52
C PHE A 204 19.01 -51.77 8.19
N ARG A 205 19.14 -51.08 9.33
CA ARG A 205 20.29 -51.26 10.24
C ARG A 205 20.13 -52.55 11.05
N LYS A 206 20.22 -53.69 10.37
CA LYS A 206 20.50 -54.97 11.03
C LYS A 206 21.98 -55.00 11.40
N PRO A 207 22.37 -55.44 12.61
CA PRO A 207 23.78 -55.45 13.02
C PRO A 207 24.56 -56.46 12.18
N ALA A 208 25.70 -56.04 11.67
CA ALA A 208 26.67 -56.93 11.06
C ALA A 208 27.37 -57.75 12.15
N SER A 209 27.02 -59.03 12.25
CA SER A 209 27.83 -60.13 12.82
C SER A 209 27.12 -61.42 12.39
N ASP A 210 27.69 -62.39 11.66
CA ASP A 210 29.07 -62.79 11.50
C ASP A 210 29.32 -63.32 10.07
N PHE A 211 30.57 -63.26 9.62
CA PHE A 211 31.06 -63.60 8.27
C PHE A 211 31.47 -65.08 8.18
N GLU A 212 30.95 -65.86 7.20
CA GLU A 212 31.68 -66.96 6.50
C GLU A 212 30.88 -67.39 5.24
N LYS A 213 31.28 -66.95 4.02
CA LYS A 213 32.01 -67.66 2.92
C LYS A 213 31.31 -68.93 2.40
N THR A 214 31.14 -69.27 1.11
CA THR A 214 31.58 -68.86 -0.26
C THR A 214 30.54 -69.53 -1.21
N GLU A 215 30.25 -69.13 -2.44
CA GLU A 215 31.00 -69.45 -3.68
C GLU A 215 30.13 -69.06 -4.89
N ASP A 216 30.82 -68.64 -5.96
CA ASP A 216 30.35 -68.02 -7.20
C ASP A 216 29.57 -68.97 -8.14
N ASP A 217 28.71 -68.43 -9.02
CA ASP A 217 29.07 -68.27 -10.44
C ASP A 217 27.95 -67.71 -11.33
N ASN A 218 28.40 -66.97 -12.34
CA ASN A 218 27.63 -66.19 -13.31
C ASN A 218 26.81 -67.02 -14.31
N LEU A 219 25.68 -66.51 -14.79
CA LEU A 219 25.37 -66.53 -16.23
C LEU A 219 24.28 -65.53 -16.66
N PHE A 220 24.62 -64.75 -17.69
CA PHE A 220 23.87 -63.72 -18.42
C PHE A 220 22.47 -64.10 -18.92
N ILE A 221 21.54 -63.13 -19.07
CA ILE A 221 20.94 -62.68 -20.36
C ILE A 221 20.32 -61.26 -20.27
N ARG A 222 20.81 -60.40 -21.17
CA ARG A 222 20.27 -59.22 -21.89
C ARG A 222 18.83 -58.68 -21.64
N ALA A 223 18.82 -57.36 -21.37
CA ALA A 223 18.13 -56.27 -22.09
C ALA A 223 16.60 -56.27 -22.27
N GLN A 224 15.96 -55.22 -21.74
CA GLN A 224 15.23 -54.23 -22.55
C GLN A 224 15.19 -52.86 -21.85
N VAL A 225 15.46 -51.83 -22.64
CA VAL A 225 15.45 -50.39 -22.30
C VAL A 225 14.02 -49.88 -22.29
N LYS A 226 13.66 -49.04 -21.31
CA LYS A 226 12.69 -47.95 -21.55
C LYS A 226 12.98 -46.75 -20.64
N ASP A 227 13.35 -45.66 -21.29
CA ASP A 227 13.56 -44.30 -20.75
C ASP A 227 12.35 -43.76 -19.99
N PHE A 228 12.60 -43.00 -18.92
CA PHE A 228 12.01 -41.67 -18.74
C PHE A 228 12.87 -40.80 -17.83
N THR A 229 12.87 -39.52 -18.15
CA THR A 229 13.91 -38.50 -17.95
C THR A 229 13.87 -37.74 -16.62
N ASP A 230 15.03 -37.14 -16.33
CA ASP A 230 15.28 -35.83 -15.69
C ASP A 230 15.05 -35.59 -14.18
N SER A 231 16.18 -35.62 -13.49
CA SER A 231 16.81 -34.57 -12.66
C SER A 231 16.10 -33.86 -11.49
N PRO A 232 16.89 -33.44 -10.47
CA PRO A 232 16.42 -33.19 -9.10
C PRO A 232 16.35 -31.69 -8.75
N CYS A 233 15.48 -31.35 -7.78
CA CYS A 233 15.45 -30.02 -7.16
C CYS A 233 16.80 -29.71 -6.45
N PRO A 234 17.35 -28.48 -6.57
CA PRO A 234 18.61 -28.12 -5.94
C PRO A 234 18.42 -27.91 -4.43
N LEU A 235 19.38 -28.45 -3.68
CA LEU A 235 19.43 -28.46 -2.22
C LEU A 235 20.19 -27.21 -1.74
N VAL A 236 19.61 -26.50 -0.78
CA VAL A 236 20.12 -25.28 -0.16
C VAL A 236 21.46 -25.53 0.53
N GLU A 237 22.45 -24.69 0.21
CA GLU A 237 23.76 -24.60 0.85
C GLU A 237 23.60 -24.09 2.30
N TYR A 238 24.10 -24.84 3.28
CA TYR A 238 24.31 -24.36 4.65
C TYR A 238 25.76 -23.89 4.78
N ILE A 239 25.94 -22.61 5.09
CA ILE A 239 27.22 -22.03 5.50
C ILE A 239 27.64 -22.65 6.84
N LYS A 240 28.89 -23.11 6.90
CA LYS A 240 29.59 -23.50 8.12
C LYS A 240 30.39 -22.31 8.61
N ASP A 241 30.26 -21.95 9.88
CA ASP A 241 31.29 -21.21 10.59
C ASP A 241 31.70 -22.00 11.84
N ALA A 242 32.99 -22.29 11.94
CA ALA A 242 33.67 -22.76 13.13
C ALA A 242 34.97 -21.96 13.26
N ASP A 243 35.14 -21.36 14.43
CA ASP A 243 36.24 -20.46 14.82
C ASP A 243 37.62 -21.13 14.86
N LEU A 244 38.65 -20.40 14.40
CA LEU A 244 40.02 -20.42 14.94
C LEU A 244 40.65 -19.01 14.85
N ASN A 245 40.91 -18.40 16.01
CA ASN A 245 41.69 -17.16 16.27
C ASN A 245 43.21 -17.36 15.99
N PRO A 246 44.13 -16.34 15.97
CA PRO A 246 44.09 -15.02 16.65
C PRO A 246 44.67 -13.78 15.88
N SER A 247 44.47 -12.59 16.50
CA SER A 247 45.02 -11.23 16.23
C SER A 247 46.58 -11.12 16.28
N PRO A 248 47.29 -10.02 15.88
CA PRO A 248 47.08 -8.61 16.30
C PRO A 248 47.45 -7.46 15.32
N LYS A 249 46.92 -6.26 15.60
CA LYS A 249 47.63 -4.95 15.80
C LYS A 249 46.71 -3.75 15.51
N GLU A 250 46.41 -2.95 16.54
CA GLU A 250 46.90 -1.56 16.77
C GLU A 250 46.36 -0.57 15.72
N GLY A 251 45.69 0.53 16.06
CA GLY A 251 45.45 1.12 17.37
C GLY A 251 44.56 2.37 17.29
N GLU A 252 44.42 2.97 18.47
CA GLU A 252 43.94 4.31 18.82
C GLU A 252 42.47 4.65 18.51
N GLU A 253 41.57 4.60 19.51
CA GLU A 253 41.45 5.43 20.73
C GLU A 253 40.75 6.76 20.46
N ASN A 254 39.60 6.90 21.12
CA ASN A 254 39.06 8.04 21.87
C ASN A 254 37.53 7.91 21.83
N ASP A 255 36.90 7.31 22.86
CA ASP A 255 36.45 7.98 24.10
C ASP A 255 35.43 9.11 23.83
N ALA A 256 34.30 9.25 24.53
CA ALA A 256 33.68 8.49 25.60
C ALA A 256 32.28 9.11 25.87
N ILE A 257 31.48 8.42 26.70
CA ILE A 257 30.48 9.00 27.64
C ILE A 257 29.20 9.60 27.00
N SER A 258 27.99 9.46 27.53
CA SER A 258 27.39 8.62 28.58
C SER A 258 25.89 8.83 28.42
N SER A 259 25.14 7.77 28.69
CA SER A 259 23.72 7.81 29.00
C SER A 259 23.40 8.84 30.09
N GLU A 260 22.37 9.65 29.87
CA GLU A 260 21.63 10.31 30.94
C GLU A 260 20.13 10.26 30.63
N THR A 261 19.40 9.58 31.52
CA THR A 261 17.95 9.57 31.61
C THR A 261 17.52 10.83 32.35
N THR A 262 16.61 11.63 31.81
CA THR A 262 15.86 12.62 32.60
C THR A 262 14.42 12.69 32.12
N LEU A 263 13.54 12.55 33.11
CA LEU A 263 12.09 12.55 33.04
C LEU A 263 11.49 13.88 32.55
N MET A 264 10.29 13.75 31.98
CA MET A 264 9.35 14.83 31.68
C MET A 264 8.98 15.69 32.90
N PRO A 265 8.60 16.96 32.67
CA PRO A 265 7.65 17.67 33.51
C PRO A 265 6.27 17.73 32.83
N LYS A 266 5.27 17.26 33.57
CA LYS A 266 3.83 17.46 33.37
C LYS A 266 3.46 18.91 33.68
N PRO A 267 2.35 19.44 33.14
CA PRO A 267 1.47 20.29 33.95
C PRO A 267 0.09 19.63 34.16
N SER A 268 -0.39 19.75 35.39
CA SER A 268 -1.71 19.36 35.88
C SER A 268 -2.81 20.34 35.41
N PRO A 269 -4.08 19.88 35.30
CA PRO A 269 -5.24 20.71 34.98
C PRO A 269 -5.90 21.31 36.22
N GLU A 270 -6.62 22.43 36.05
CA GLU A 270 -7.65 23.05 36.92
C GLU A 270 -7.88 24.51 36.41
N ASP A 271 -9.06 25.14 36.34
CA ASP A 271 -10.40 24.81 36.83
C ASP A 271 -11.48 25.79 36.29
N GLN A 272 -12.75 25.43 36.55
CA GLN A 272 -14.01 26.22 36.54
C GLN A 272 -14.77 26.37 35.21
N ALA A 273 -15.95 25.76 34.97
CA ALA A 273 -17.21 25.56 35.73
C ALA A 273 -18.27 26.66 35.47
N VAL A 274 -19.52 26.18 35.51
CA VAL A 274 -20.83 26.86 35.61
C VAL A 274 -21.58 27.14 34.29
N THR A 275 -22.90 27.01 34.14
CA THR A 275 -23.98 26.07 34.53
C THR A 275 -25.23 26.59 33.77
N THR A 276 -26.11 25.67 33.35
CA THR A 276 -27.60 25.76 33.34
C THR A 276 -28.41 26.49 32.25
N ASN A 277 -29.50 25.77 31.92
CA ASN A 277 -30.85 26.16 31.49
C ASN A 277 -31.09 26.39 30.00
N SER A 278 -32.19 25.94 29.39
CA SER A 278 -33.26 24.96 29.67
C SER A 278 -34.26 25.12 28.51
N HIS A 279 -34.91 24.04 28.07
CA HIS A 279 -36.24 23.98 27.44
C HIS A 279 -36.67 25.06 26.43
N GLU A 280 -37.01 24.64 25.20
CA GLU A 280 -38.39 24.76 24.71
C GLU A 280 -38.68 23.79 23.55
N SER A 281 -39.82 23.11 23.67
CA SER A 281 -40.44 22.20 22.72
C SER A 281 -41.52 22.96 21.96
N THR A 282 -41.62 22.80 20.63
CA THR A 282 -42.90 22.91 19.94
C THR A 282 -42.99 21.99 18.73
N GLU A 283 -44.09 21.27 18.72
CA GLU A 283 -44.68 20.37 17.75
C GLU A 283 -45.40 21.15 16.63
N ASN A 284 -45.69 20.45 15.52
CA ASN A 284 -46.49 20.77 14.32
C ASN A 284 -45.61 20.67 13.06
N GLY A 285 -45.97 19.98 11.99
CA GLY A 285 -47.23 19.37 11.55
C GLY A 285 -47.01 19.03 10.06
N GLY A 286 -47.66 17.98 9.57
CA GLY A 286 -47.31 17.32 8.30
C GLY A 286 -47.54 18.12 7.01
N GLY A 287 -47.08 17.52 5.90
CA GLY A 287 -47.40 17.98 4.56
C GLY A 287 -46.54 17.31 3.49
N MET A 288 -47.02 16.19 2.93
CA MET A 288 -46.61 15.68 1.62
C MET A 288 -46.81 16.76 0.54
N MET A 289 -45.83 16.97 -0.34
CA MET A 289 -46.10 17.26 -1.75
C MET A 289 -44.97 16.72 -2.64
N SER A 290 -45.36 15.80 -3.52
CA SER A 290 -44.65 15.35 -4.71
C SER A 290 -44.75 16.42 -5.79
N PHE A 291 -43.67 16.70 -6.51
CA PHE A 291 -43.75 17.17 -7.90
C PHE A 291 -42.57 16.65 -8.72
N GLN A 292 -42.91 15.79 -9.70
CA GLN A 292 -42.16 15.61 -10.94
C GLN A 292 -42.26 16.90 -11.76
N HIS A 293 -41.14 17.37 -12.31
CA HIS A 293 -40.99 17.42 -13.77
C HIS A 293 -39.52 17.45 -14.19
#